data_AF-A0A9Q0C867-F1
#
_entry.id   AF-A0A9Q0C867-F1
#
_cell.length_a   1.000
_cell.length_b   1.000
_cell.length_c   1.000
_cell.angle_alpha   90.00
_cell.angle_beta   90.00
_cell.angle_gamma   90.00
#
_symmetry.space_group_name_H-M   'P 1'
#
loop_
_entity.id
_entity.type
_entity.pdbx_description
1 polymer ?
#
loop_
_entity_poly.entity_id
_entity_poly.type
_entity_poly.pdbx_seq_one_letter_code
_entity_poly.pdbx_strand_id
1 'polypeptide(L)'
;MEHPINPSEKTKLTHPFPPLSQPPCSHSPSTSSSGSVPVYMLQFPRDHVLKMPSEDVQQQYKNYTKYKPIQRRIQRGCCHCLCTSICLIVILLVTVGCILYFGFRPKAPTYSLTNLSISGFEPLLTSSVTPIDPSIVATVKTENPNKKLSILYQTNGIVSVYFDSTYLCSGDWPSFRQGPQNVTIFETNLTGSGILLTALNRDSIVKAETNGSVPLTVYAKVPVKLKFSFITSWVITVRVTCDVAVTTLTSKAAILSKKCHIKTHYLW
;
A
#
# COMPACT_ATOMS: atom_id res chain seq x y z
N MET A 1 -36.55 40.96 10.98
CA MET A 1 -35.42 40.97 11.92
C MET A 1 -34.56 39.77 11.56
N GLU A 2 -33.76 39.94 10.51
CA GLU A 2 -32.32 40.29 10.61
C GLU A 2 -31.53 39.10 11.14
N HIS A 3 -30.90 38.33 10.24
CA HIS A 3 -29.57 38.53 9.65
C HIS A 3 -28.49 37.77 10.44
N PRO A 4 -27.34 37.45 9.81
CA PRO A 4 -26.76 36.13 9.85
C PRO A 4 -25.37 36.17 10.53
N ILE A 5 -24.74 35.01 10.52
CA ILE A 5 -23.31 34.82 10.79
C ILE A 5 -22.47 35.60 9.74
N ASN A 6 -21.49 36.39 10.19
CA ASN A 6 -20.35 36.86 9.40
C ASN A 6 -19.02 36.42 10.09
N PRO A 7 -17.99 35.95 9.36
CA PRO A 7 -16.76 35.41 9.91
C PRO A 7 -15.57 36.40 9.86
N SER A 8 -14.42 35.93 10.37
CA SER A 8 -13.07 36.51 10.28
C SER A 8 -12.78 37.76 11.10
N GLU A 9 -11.76 37.69 11.97
CA GLU A 9 -10.45 38.31 11.67
C GLU A 9 -9.40 37.92 12.74
N LYS A 10 -8.25 37.41 12.28
CA LYS A 10 -7.05 37.13 13.10
C LYS A 10 -6.31 38.45 13.35
N THR A 11 -6.29 38.93 14.59
CA THR A 11 -5.40 40.05 14.97
C THR A 11 -3.97 39.56 15.20
N LYS A 12 -3.07 40.05 14.34
CA LYS A 12 -1.61 39.88 14.38
C LYS A 12 -1.02 40.93 15.32
N LEU A 13 -0.43 40.51 16.45
CA LEU A 13 0.29 41.41 17.36
C LEU A 13 1.78 41.46 16.95
N THR A 14 2.21 42.61 16.41
CA THR A 14 3.60 42.93 16.07
C THR A 14 4.18 43.79 17.20
N HIS A 15 5.29 43.36 17.82
CA HIS A 15 6.11 44.22 18.67
C HIS A 15 7.40 44.63 17.93
N PRO A 16 7.80 45.91 17.95
CA PRO A 16 8.96 46.41 17.20
C PRO A 16 10.27 46.24 17.99
N PHE A 17 11.34 45.82 17.31
CA PHE A 17 12.72 45.88 17.80
C PHE A 17 13.36 47.24 17.48
N PRO A 18 14.20 47.82 18.36
CA PRO A 18 15.02 48.98 18.03
C PRO A 18 16.34 48.57 17.31
N PRO A 19 16.93 49.45 16.48
CA PRO A 19 18.07 49.12 15.63
C PRO A 19 19.41 49.16 16.37
N LEU A 20 20.34 48.27 15.97
CA LEU A 20 21.74 48.24 16.40
C LEU A 20 22.59 49.23 15.57
N SER A 21 23.29 50.12 16.27
CA SER A 21 24.31 51.01 15.70
C SER A 21 25.65 50.26 15.54
N GLN A 22 26.23 50.28 14.33
CA GLN A 22 27.57 49.72 14.04
C GLN A 22 28.68 50.76 14.27
N PRO A 23 29.87 50.36 14.77
CA PRO A 23 31.06 51.21 14.76
C PRO A 23 31.86 51.11 13.43
N PRO A 24 32.64 52.13 13.04
CA PRO A 24 33.27 52.20 11.72
C PRO A 24 34.58 51.40 11.65
N CYS A 25 34.81 50.75 10.49
CA CYS A 25 36.08 50.11 10.13
C CYS A 25 37.02 51.09 9.41
N SER A 26 38.27 51.17 9.84
CA SER A 26 39.42 51.64 9.04
C SER A 26 40.71 51.15 9.74
N HIS A 27 41.83 50.74 9.12
CA HIS A 27 42.30 50.60 7.75
C HIS A 27 43.19 49.33 7.69
N SER A 28 43.32 48.70 6.51
CA SER A 28 44.42 47.76 6.22
C SER A 28 45.73 48.51 5.93
N PRO A 29 46.88 47.83 6.06
CA PRO A 29 47.77 47.83 4.91
C PRO A 29 48.33 46.45 4.53
N SER A 30 48.71 46.42 3.27
CA SER A 30 49.17 45.35 2.40
C SER A 30 50.61 44.87 2.64
N THR A 31 50.82 43.62 2.24
CA THR A 31 52.05 42.86 1.99
C THR A 31 53.15 43.61 1.22
N SER A 32 54.42 43.54 1.65
CA SER A 32 55.57 43.20 0.77
C SER A 32 56.89 42.92 1.53
N SER A 33 57.52 41.82 1.12
CA SER A 33 58.95 41.48 1.05
C SER A 33 59.94 41.71 2.21
N SER A 34 60.64 40.59 2.51
CA SER A 34 62.05 40.47 2.86
C SER A 34 62.47 40.64 4.34
N GLY A 35 63.00 39.54 4.89
CA GLY A 35 64.09 39.57 5.87
C GLY A 35 63.78 40.16 7.24
N SER A 36 63.24 39.34 8.13
CA SER A 36 63.34 39.33 9.61
C SER A 36 61.98 39.02 10.21
N VAL A 37 61.91 38.07 11.15
CA VAL A 37 60.70 37.83 11.95
C VAL A 37 60.61 38.99 12.94
N PRO A 38 59.61 39.89 12.88
CA PRO A 38 59.44 40.88 13.94
C PRO A 38 58.97 40.14 15.20
N VAL A 39 59.86 40.00 16.17
CA VAL A 39 59.50 39.56 17.53
C VAL A 39 58.73 40.69 18.18
N TYR A 40 57.41 40.57 18.23
CA TYR A 40 56.57 41.47 18.99
C TYR A 40 56.80 41.21 20.48
N MET A 41 57.61 42.04 21.14
CA MET A 41 57.66 42.07 22.59
C MET A 41 56.39 42.74 23.10
N LEU A 42 55.44 41.93 23.59
CA LEU A 42 54.34 42.41 24.42
C LEU A 42 54.91 42.88 25.76
N GLN A 43 55.26 44.15 25.82
CA GLN A 43 55.74 44.79 27.03
C GLN A 43 54.53 45.11 27.92
N PHE A 44 54.20 44.19 28.82
CA PHE A 44 53.15 44.43 29.83
C PHE A 44 53.67 45.47 30.83
N PRO A 45 53.01 46.64 30.98
CA PRO A 45 53.31 47.56 32.07
C PRO A 45 53.16 46.81 33.40
N ARG A 46 54.18 46.83 34.27
CA ARG A 46 54.16 46.14 35.59
C ARG A 46 53.10 46.69 36.54
N ASP A 47 52.40 47.75 36.13
CA ASP A 47 51.55 48.58 36.99
C ASP A 47 50.09 48.13 36.90
N HIS A 48 49.75 47.21 36.00
CA HIS A 48 48.46 46.53 36.01
C HIS A 48 48.48 45.42 37.06
N VAL A 49 48.21 45.80 38.30
CA VAL A 49 47.67 44.88 39.30
C VAL A 49 46.41 44.28 38.69
N LEU A 50 46.42 42.96 38.44
CA LEU A 50 45.20 42.20 38.18
C LEU A 50 44.27 42.46 39.38
N LYS A 51 43.36 43.43 39.23
CA LYS A 51 42.31 43.68 40.21
C LYS A 51 41.45 42.42 40.19
N MET A 52 41.66 41.57 41.19
CA MET A 52 40.70 40.52 41.46
C MET A 52 39.35 41.22 41.65
N PRO A 53 38.30 40.77 40.95
CA PRO A 53 36.97 41.35 41.12
C PRO A 53 36.63 41.36 42.61
N SER A 54 35.97 42.44 43.08
CA SER A 54 35.53 42.57 44.46
C SER A 54 34.69 41.36 44.87
N GLU A 55 34.65 41.02 46.16
CA GLU A 55 33.94 39.83 46.63
C GLU A 55 32.48 39.81 46.16
N ASP A 56 31.83 40.97 46.08
CA ASP A 56 30.47 41.10 45.55
C ASP A 56 30.36 40.67 44.07
N VAL A 57 31.32 41.06 43.23
CA VAL A 57 31.36 40.67 41.81
C VAL A 57 31.69 39.18 41.68
N GLN A 58 32.54 38.64 42.54
CA GLN A 58 32.82 37.19 42.58
C GLN A 58 31.60 36.38 43.04
N GLN A 59 30.86 36.87 44.03
CA GLN A 59 29.61 36.27 44.48
C GLN A 59 28.54 36.37 43.40
N GLN A 60 28.47 37.49 42.69
CA GLN A 60 27.56 37.67 41.56
C GLN A 60 27.90 36.71 40.42
N TYR A 61 29.18 36.51 40.09
CA TYR A 61 29.63 35.51 39.11
C TYR A 61 29.32 34.08 39.57
N LYS A 62 29.51 33.75 40.86
CA LYS A 62 29.12 32.46 41.44
C LYS A 62 27.61 32.25 41.38
N ASN A 63 26.80 33.29 41.61
CA ASN A 63 25.35 33.21 41.51
C ASN A 63 24.89 33.04 40.05
N TYR A 64 25.47 33.76 39.09
CA TYR A 64 25.16 33.56 37.66
C TYR A 64 25.55 32.16 37.16
N THR A 65 26.68 31.62 37.61
CA THR A 65 27.13 30.26 37.25
C THR A 65 26.38 29.16 38.00
N LYS A 66 25.79 29.45 39.16
CA LYS A 66 24.92 28.53 39.91
C LYS A 66 23.53 28.37 39.28
N TYR A 67 23.07 29.36 38.52
CA TYR A 67 21.76 29.35 37.87
C TYR A 67 21.85 29.27 36.32
N LYS A 68 22.49 28.22 35.77
CA LYS A 68 22.05 27.45 34.57
C LYS A 68 23.15 26.44 34.15
N PRO A 69 22.80 25.20 33.72
CA PRO A 69 21.60 24.90 32.95
C PRO A 69 20.81 23.69 33.49
N ILE A 70 19.73 23.95 34.23
CA ILE A 70 18.66 22.96 34.42
C ILE A 70 17.99 22.62 33.06
N GLN A 71 18.07 23.53 32.08
CA GLN A 71 17.43 23.38 30.77
C GLN A 71 18.05 22.30 29.86
N ARG A 72 19.31 21.89 30.03
CA ARG A 72 19.93 20.86 29.16
C ARG A 72 19.60 19.42 29.57
N ARG A 73 19.13 19.20 30.79
CA ARG A 73 18.83 17.85 31.32
C ARG A 73 17.38 17.40 31.02
N ILE A 74 16.47 18.36 30.83
CA ILE A 74 15.04 18.11 30.56
C ILE A 74 14.82 17.66 29.10
N GLN A 75 15.61 18.14 28.15
CA GLN A 75 15.43 17.86 26.72
C GLN A 75 15.87 16.45 26.30
N ARG A 76 16.77 15.79 27.06
CA ARG A 76 17.22 14.40 26.79
C ARG A 76 16.31 13.34 27.41
N GLY A 77 15.61 13.66 28.50
CA GLY A 77 14.69 12.72 29.17
C GLY A 77 13.37 12.51 28.42
N CYS A 78 12.83 13.58 27.81
CA CYS A 78 11.55 13.50 27.09
C CYS A 78 11.64 12.62 25.82
N CYS A 79 12.72 12.75 25.04
CA CYS A 79 12.95 11.92 23.86
C CYS A 79 13.20 10.46 24.24
N HIS A 80 13.97 10.18 25.30
CA HIS A 80 14.23 8.81 25.71
C HIS A 80 12.96 8.10 26.21
N CYS A 81 12.14 8.76 27.03
CA CYS A 81 10.87 8.21 27.51
C CYS A 81 9.87 7.96 26.37
N LEU A 82 9.76 8.89 25.41
CA LEU A 82 8.90 8.73 24.24
C LEU A 82 9.40 7.60 23.32
N CYS A 83 10.71 7.51 23.07
CA CYS A 83 11.27 6.41 22.31
C CYS A 83 11.04 5.07 23.02
N THR A 84 11.23 4.99 24.33
CA THR A 84 10.97 3.75 25.07
C THR A 84 9.50 3.36 25.05
N SER A 85 8.56 4.31 25.19
CA SER A 85 7.14 4.00 25.14
C SER A 85 6.71 3.55 23.75
N ILE A 86 7.21 4.19 22.69
CA ILE A 86 6.99 3.76 21.30
C ILE A 86 7.57 2.37 21.07
N CYS A 87 8.81 2.10 21.50
CA CYS A 87 9.42 0.79 21.37
C CYS A 87 8.60 -0.29 22.09
N LEU A 88 8.12 -0.03 23.31
CA LEU A 88 7.27 -0.96 24.04
C LEU A 88 5.94 -1.21 23.32
N ILE A 89 5.30 -0.17 22.77
CA ILE A 89 4.08 -0.32 21.96
C ILE A 89 4.36 -1.17 20.72
N VAL A 90 5.46 -0.92 20.02
CA VAL A 90 5.84 -1.71 18.84
C VAL A 90 6.08 -3.18 19.22
N ILE A 91 6.80 -3.45 20.32
CA ILE A 91 7.01 -4.81 20.82
C ILE A 91 5.67 -5.47 21.16
N LEU A 92 4.75 -4.75 21.82
CA LEU A 92 3.41 -5.25 22.11
C LEU A 92 2.63 -5.58 20.84
N LEU A 93 2.64 -4.70 19.83
CA LEU A 93 1.96 -4.94 18.57
C LEU A 93 2.56 -6.13 17.81
N VAL A 94 3.88 -6.27 17.79
CA VAL A 94 4.59 -7.40 17.17
C VAL A 94 4.25 -8.70 17.88
N THR A 95 4.30 -8.73 19.22
CA THR A 95 3.99 -9.93 20.00
C THR A 95 2.53 -10.37 19.81
N VAL A 96 1.58 -9.43 19.85
CA VAL A 96 0.17 -9.72 19.52
C VAL A 96 0.04 -10.23 18.08
N GLY A 97 0.69 -9.59 17.13
CA GLY A 97 0.71 -10.02 15.73
C GLY A 97 1.24 -11.45 15.56
N CYS A 98 2.34 -11.79 16.22
CA CYS A 98 2.91 -13.14 16.23
C CYS A 98 1.94 -14.16 16.83
N ILE A 99 1.32 -13.87 17.98
CA ILE A 99 0.35 -14.77 18.62
C ILE A 99 -0.83 -15.04 17.68
N LEU A 100 -1.36 -14.00 17.05
CA LEU A 100 -2.46 -14.13 16.08
C LEU A 100 -2.01 -14.95 14.86
N TYR A 101 -0.83 -14.66 14.30
CA TYR A 101 -0.31 -15.39 13.14
C TYR A 101 -0.09 -16.88 13.46
N PHE A 102 0.57 -17.20 14.57
CA PHE A 102 0.82 -18.59 14.97
C PHE A 102 -0.45 -19.33 15.41
N GLY A 103 -1.42 -18.62 16.00
CA GLY A 103 -2.68 -19.19 16.47
C GLY A 103 -3.67 -19.52 15.35
N PHE A 104 -3.72 -18.69 14.31
CA PHE A 104 -4.65 -18.84 13.19
C PHE A 104 -4.02 -19.45 11.93
N ARG A 105 -2.73 -19.20 11.66
CA ARG A 105 -1.98 -19.63 10.47
C ARG A 105 -2.81 -19.51 9.19
N PRO A 106 -3.13 -18.27 8.75
CA PRO A 106 -3.97 -18.06 7.58
C PRO A 106 -3.32 -18.70 6.34
N LYS A 107 -4.09 -19.51 5.63
CA LYS A 107 -3.71 -20.17 4.37
C LYS A 107 -4.61 -19.69 3.24
N ALA A 108 -4.02 -19.50 2.07
CA ALA A 108 -4.78 -19.09 0.89
C ALA A 108 -5.83 -20.15 0.52
N PRO A 109 -7.08 -19.75 0.20
CA PRO A 109 -8.04 -20.67 -0.39
C PRO A 109 -7.56 -21.14 -1.75
N THR A 110 -7.97 -22.32 -2.17
CA THR A 110 -7.69 -22.84 -3.51
C THR A 110 -8.92 -22.69 -4.39
N TYR A 111 -8.68 -22.39 -5.66
CA TYR A 111 -9.71 -22.23 -6.68
C TYR A 111 -9.37 -23.12 -7.86
N SER A 112 -10.38 -23.79 -8.41
CA SER A 112 -10.23 -24.61 -9.60
C SER A 112 -11.50 -24.60 -10.43
N LEU A 113 -11.34 -24.72 -11.74
CA LEU A 113 -12.44 -24.89 -12.67
C LEU A 113 -12.70 -26.39 -12.86
N THR A 114 -13.94 -26.81 -12.63
CA THR A 114 -14.35 -28.22 -12.71
C THR A 114 -14.95 -28.53 -14.06
N ASN A 115 -15.81 -27.66 -14.57
CA ASN A 115 -16.50 -27.82 -15.83
C ASN A 115 -16.71 -26.46 -16.52
N LEU A 116 -16.80 -26.47 -17.85
CA LEU A 116 -17.09 -25.32 -18.70
C LEU A 116 -18.05 -25.77 -19.81
N SER A 117 -19.22 -25.15 -19.88
CA SER A 117 -20.13 -25.30 -21.03
C SER A 117 -20.14 -24.00 -21.82
N ILE A 118 -19.86 -24.07 -23.11
CA ILE A 118 -19.65 -22.90 -23.97
C ILE A 118 -20.69 -22.89 -25.09
N SER A 119 -21.23 -21.73 -25.43
CA SER A 119 -22.10 -21.49 -26.59
C SER A 119 -21.99 -20.04 -27.06
N GLY A 120 -22.63 -19.71 -28.20
CA GLY A 120 -22.67 -18.34 -28.72
C GLY A 120 -21.48 -17.96 -29.61
N PHE A 121 -20.65 -18.93 -29.97
CA PHE A 121 -19.52 -18.77 -30.90
C PHE A 121 -19.83 -19.28 -32.32
N GLU A 122 -21.04 -19.79 -32.56
CA GLU A 122 -21.48 -20.33 -33.86
C GLU A 122 -21.35 -19.31 -35.01
N PRO A 123 -21.64 -18.01 -34.82
CA PRO A 123 -21.45 -17.02 -35.89
C PRO A 123 -19.98 -16.80 -36.25
N LEU A 124 -19.02 -17.32 -35.47
CA LEU A 124 -17.59 -17.21 -35.75
C LEU A 124 -17.17 -18.10 -36.94
N LEU A 125 -17.93 -19.16 -37.20
CA LEU A 125 -17.67 -20.12 -38.28
C LEU A 125 -18.20 -19.67 -39.64
N THR A 126 -19.01 -18.60 -39.70
CA THR A 126 -19.46 -18.01 -40.97
C THR A 126 -18.45 -16.98 -41.46
N SER A 127 -18.27 -16.77 -42.77
CA SER A 127 -17.21 -15.86 -43.28
C SER A 127 -17.50 -14.37 -43.12
N SER A 128 -18.56 -13.98 -42.40
CA SER A 128 -18.96 -12.59 -42.19
C SER A 128 -18.51 -12.06 -40.83
N VAL A 129 -18.11 -10.79 -40.79
CA VAL A 129 -17.80 -10.08 -39.53
C VAL A 129 -19.12 -9.76 -38.83
N THR A 130 -19.61 -10.73 -38.08
CA THR A 130 -20.81 -10.60 -37.25
C THR A 130 -20.42 -10.50 -35.77
N PRO A 131 -21.12 -9.66 -34.99
CA PRO A 131 -21.04 -9.71 -33.54
C PRO A 131 -21.43 -11.10 -33.03
N ILE A 132 -20.77 -11.53 -31.95
CA ILE A 132 -21.09 -12.77 -31.26
C ILE A 132 -21.67 -12.46 -29.87
N ASP A 133 -22.46 -13.41 -29.34
CA ASP A 133 -23.06 -13.34 -28.00
C ASP A 133 -22.59 -14.54 -27.17
N PRO A 134 -21.33 -14.56 -26.69
CA PRO A 134 -20.77 -15.70 -25.97
C PRO A 134 -21.53 -15.98 -24.69
N SER A 135 -21.78 -17.25 -24.41
CA SER A 135 -22.33 -17.70 -23.14
C SER A 135 -21.49 -18.86 -22.61
N ILE A 136 -20.99 -18.71 -21.38
CA ILE A 136 -20.15 -19.71 -20.72
C ILE A 136 -20.71 -19.96 -19.33
N VAL A 137 -21.11 -21.20 -19.08
CA VAL A 137 -21.43 -21.67 -17.72
C VAL A 137 -20.18 -22.32 -17.15
N ALA A 138 -19.64 -21.72 -16.10
CA ALA A 138 -18.44 -22.20 -15.43
C ALA A 138 -18.76 -22.78 -14.06
N THR A 139 -18.40 -24.05 -13.84
CA THR A 139 -18.49 -24.71 -12.53
C THR A 139 -17.18 -24.51 -11.78
N VAL A 140 -17.21 -23.69 -10.73
CA VAL A 140 -16.06 -23.32 -9.93
C VAL A 140 -16.06 -24.12 -8.62
N LYS A 141 -14.93 -24.75 -8.31
CA LYS A 141 -14.66 -25.37 -7.00
C LYS A 141 -13.73 -24.47 -6.20
N THR A 142 -14.15 -24.17 -4.98
CA THR A 142 -13.41 -23.35 -4.02
C THR A 142 -13.17 -24.17 -2.76
N GLU A 143 -11.98 -24.08 -2.18
CA GLU A 143 -11.66 -24.81 -0.95
C GLU A 143 -11.00 -23.86 0.06
N ASN A 144 -11.53 -23.84 1.27
CA ASN A 144 -10.94 -23.12 2.39
C ASN A 144 -10.12 -24.09 3.26
N PRO A 145 -8.78 -24.07 3.20
CA PRO A 145 -7.94 -24.96 4.00
C PRO A 145 -7.82 -24.54 5.48
N ASN A 146 -8.39 -23.40 5.88
CA ASN A 146 -8.25 -22.86 7.22
C ASN A 146 -9.18 -23.56 8.21
N LYS A 147 -8.67 -23.92 9.40
CA LYS A 147 -9.44 -24.61 10.45
C LYS A 147 -10.23 -23.70 11.38
N LYS A 148 -9.85 -22.43 11.47
CA LYS A 148 -10.41 -21.47 12.44
C LYS A 148 -10.95 -20.19 11.78
N LEU A 149 -10.90 -20.12 10.45
CA LEU A 149 -11.23 -18.92 9.68
C LEU A 149 -12.27 -19.27 8.62
N SER A 150 -13.33 -18.46 8.59
CA SER A 150 -14.34 -18.52 7.53
C SER A 150 -14.11 -17.39 6.54
N ILE A 151 -14.40 -17.65 5.27
CA ILE A 151 -14.29 -16.68 4.19
C ILE A 151 -15.71 -16.23 3.82
N LEU A 152 -15.94 -14.93 3.86
CA LEU A 152 -17.21 -14.31 3.49
C LEU A 152 -17.05 -13.68 2.11
N TYR A 153 -17.49 -14.37 1.07
CA TYR A 153 -17.54 -13.86 -0.29
C TYR A 153 -18.63 -12.78 -0.36
N GLN A 154 -18.23 -11.55 -0.65
CA GLN A 154 -19.14 -10.40 -0.74
C GLN A 154 -19.79 -10.34 -2.12
N THR A 155 -20.80 -9.49 -2.26
CA THR A 155 -21.40 -9.14 -3.55
C THR A 155 -20.42 -8.35 -4.42
N ASN A 156 -20.75 -8.17 -5.70
CA ASN A 156 -19.95 -7.44 -6.70
C ASN A 156 -18.60 -8.11 -7.04
N GLY A 157 -18.46 -9.40 -6.77
CA GLY A 157 -17.39 -10.17 -7.36
C GLY A 157 -17.69 -10.42 -8.84
N ILE A 158 -16.67 -10.34 -9.68
CA ILE A 158 -16.82 -10.45 -11.14
C ILE A 158 -15.89 -11.54 -11.65
N VAL A 159 -16.38 -12.35 -12.57
CA VAL A 159 -15.62 -13.30 -13.37
C VAL A 159 -15.67 -12.84 -14.82
N SER A 160 -14.54 -12.90 -15.52
CA SER A 160 -14.42 -12.49 -16.92
C SER A 160 -13.59 -13.52 -17.67
N VAL A 161 -13.95 -13.77 -18.93
CA VAL A 161 -13.23 -14.70 -19.80
C VAL A 161 -12.64 -13.93 -20.97
N TYR A 162 -11.39 -14.27 -21.29
CA TYR A 162 -10.64 -13.70 -22.38
C TYR A 162 -10.07 -14.80 -23.27
N PHE A 163 -9.99 -14.52 -24.57
CA PHE A 163 -9.10 -15.24 -25.47
C PHE A 163 -7.89 -14.33 -25.74
N ASP A 164 -6.70 -14.77 -25.35
CA ASP A 164 -5.52 -13.92 -25.22
C ASP A 164 -5.83 -12.63 -24.42
N SER A 165 -5.78 -11.46 -25.06
CA SER A 165 -6.13 -10.16 -24.47
C SER A 165 -7.53 -9.67 -24.82
N THR A 166 -8.34 -10.50 -25.50
CA THR A 166 -9.64 -10.12 -26.05
C THR A 166 -10.75 -10.55 -25.11
N TYR A 167 -11.54 -9.60 -24.63
CA TYR A 167 -12.69 -9.86 -23.78
C TYR A 167 -13.77 -10.64 -24.54
N LEU A 168 -14.33 -11.66 -23.91
CA LEU A 168 -15.41 -12.48 -24.46
C LEU A 168 -16.71 -12.34 -23.67
N CYS A 169 -16.67 -12.59 -22.36
CA CYS A 169 -17.85 -12.54 -21.51
C CYS A 169 -17.51 -12.27 -20.06
N SER A 170 -18.52 -11.91 -19.26
CA SER A 170 -18.40 -11.78 -17.82
C SER A 170 -19.69 -12.15 -17.11
N GLY A 171 -19.59 -12.36 -15.80
CA GLY A 171 -20.72 -12.61 -14.93
C GLY A 171 -20.32 -12.48 -13.47
N ASP A 172 -21.31 -12.63 -12.61
CA ASP A 172 -21.14 -12.41 -11.19
C ASP A 172 -20.54 -13.62 -10.48
N TRP A 173 -19.65 -13.33 -9.54
CA TRP A 173 -19.23 -14.28 -8.52
C TRP A 173 -20.26 -14.25 -7.38
N PRO A 174 -20.88 -15.39 -7.02
CA PRO A 174 -21.93 -15.40 -6.02
C PRO A 174 -21.41 -15.04 -4.63
N SER A 175 -22.22 -14.33 -3.85
CA SER A 175 -21.92 -14.09 -2.44
C SER A 175 -22.32 -15.31 -1.60
N PHE A 176 -21.39 -15.83 -0.81
CA PHE A 176 -21.65 -16.95 0.09
C PHE A 176 -20.66 -16.96 1.26
N ARG A 177 -20.99 -17.72 2.29
CA ARG A 177 -20.12 -17.98 3.44
C ARG A 177 -19.47 -19.34 3.27
N GLN A 178 -18.15 -19.37 3.19
CA GLN A 178 -17.38 -20.60 3.26
C GLN A 178 -16.82 -20.79 4.66
N GLY A 179 -17.32 -21.80 5.37
CA GLY A 179 -16.85 -22.15 6.71
C GLY A 179 -15.40 -22.66 6.73
N PRO A 180 -14.84 -22.92 7.92
CA PRO A 180 -13.52 -23.55 8.05
C PRO A 180 -13.52 -24.96 7.42
N GLN A 181 -12.42 -25.33 6.74
CA GLN A 181 -12.24 -26.64 6.09
C GLN A 181 -13.41 -27.05 5.18
N ASN A 182 -14.00 -26.07 4.48
CA ASN A 182 -15.17 -26.28 3.64
C ASN A 182 -14.80 -26.18 2.16
N VAL A 183 -15.40 -27.05 1.36
CA VAL A 183 -15.34 -27.05 -0.11
C VAL A 183 -16.70 -26.60 -0.63
N THR A 184 -16.70 -25.58 -1.47
CA THR A 184 -17.93 -25.05 -2.08
C THR A 184 -17.80 -25.09 -3.59
N ILE A 185 -18.77 -25.72 -4.24
CA ILE A 185 -18.91 -25.79 -5.69
C ILE A 185 -20.13 -24.98 -6.08
N PHE A 186 -19.98 -24.10 -7.06
CA PHE A 186 -21.09 -23.32 -7.60
C PHE A 186 -20.91 -23.13 -9.10
N GLU A 187 -21.99 -22.76 -9.77
CA GLU A 187 -21.99 -22.39 -11.17
C GLU A 187 -22.16 -20.88 -11.31
N THR A 188 -21.44 -20.29 -12.25
CA THR A 188 -21.60 -18.89 -12.66
C THR A 188 -21.86 -18.84 -14.16
N ASN A 189 -22.84 -18.04 -14.55
CA ASN A 189 -23.18 -17.81 -15.95
C ASN A 189 -22.47 -16.54 -16.42
N LEU A 190 -21.66 -16.67 -17.48
CA LEU A 190 -20.83 -15.61 -18.02
C LEU A 190 -21.32 -15.30 -19.43
N THR A 191 -21.84 -14.10 -19.63
CA THR A 191 -22.44 -13.70 -20.91
C THR A 191 -21.71 -12.49 -21.50
N GLY A 192 -21.51 -12.52 -22.81
CA GLY A 192 -21.10 -11.38 -23.61
C GLY A 192 -22.24 -11.03 -24.58
N SER A 193 -22.38 -9.74 -24.89
CA SER A 193 -23.42 -9.27 -25.81
C SER A 193 -22.81 -8.35 -26.84
N GLY A 194 -23.05 -8.63 -28.12
CA GLY A 194 -22.58 -7.83 -29.25
C GLY A 194 -21.05 -7.73 -29.32
N ILE A 195 -20.33 -8.79 -28.96
CA ILE A 195 -18.86 -8.78 -28.96
C ILE A 195 -18.36 -8.76 -30.40
N LEU A 196 -17.72 -7.66 -30.78
CA LEU A 196 -17.11 -7.51 -32.09
C LEU A 196 -15.62 -7.86 -32.01
N LEU A 197 -15.23 -8.94 -32.68
CA LEU A 197 -13.85 -9.37 -32.77
C LEU A 197 -13.18 -8.76 -34.00
N THR A 198 -11.91 -8.39 -33.87
CA THR A 198 -11.08 -8.05 -35.05
C THR A 198 -10.88 -9.29 -35.92
N ALA A 199 -10.60 -9.08 -37.21
CA ALA A 199 -10.31 -10.19 -38.12
C ALA A 199 -9.17 -11.09 -37.59
N LEU A 200 -8.11 -10.48 -37.05
CA LEU A 200 -6.97 -11.21 -36.45
C LEU A 200 -7.39 -12.09 -35.28
N ASN A 201 -8.21 -11.58 -34.35
CA ASN A 201 -8.66 -12.35 -33.20
C ASN A 201 -9.59 -13.48 -33.62
N ARG A 202 -10.48 -13.20 -34.58
CA ARG A 202 -11.38 -14.20 -35.15
C ARG A 202 -10.60 -15.35 -35.79
N ASP A 203 -9.67 -15.05 -36.67
CA ASP A 203 -8.85 -16.06 -37.35
C ASP A 203 -8.02 -16.87 -36.34
N SER A 204 -7.53 -16.23 -35.28
CA SER A 204 -6.79 -16.89 -34.20
C SER A 204 -7.66 -17.86 -33.41
N ILE A 205 -8.90 -17.47 -33.09
CA ILE A 205 -9.86 -18.34 -32.40
C ILE A 205 -10.25 -19.52 -33.30
N VAL A 206 -10.60 -19.29 -34.57
CA VAL A 206 -10.96 -20.34 -35.53
C VAL A 206 -9.80 -21.31 -35.73
N LYS A 207 -8.56 -20.79 -35.82
CA LYS A 207 -7.34 -21.61 -35.87
C LYS A 207 -7.14 -22.45 -34.60
N ALA A 208 -7.39 -21.88 -33.43
CA ALA A 208 -7.28 -22.61 -32.17
C ALA A 208 -8.34 -23.72 -32.05
N GLU A 209 -9.56 -23.46 -32.52
CA GLU A 209 -10.65 -24.44 -32.53
C GLU A 209 -10.39 -25.57 -33.53
N THR A 210 -9.89 -25.27 -34.74
CA THR A 210 -9.50 -26.28 -35.73
C THR A 210 -8.32 -27.14 -35.27
N ASN A 211 -7.41 -26.57 -34.48
CA ASN A 211 -6.34 -27.32 -33.80
C ASN A 211 -6.84 -28.15 -32.60
N GLY A 212 -8.11 -28.01 -32.20
CA GLY A 212 -8.71 -28.73 -31.09
C GLY A 212 -8.20 -28.30 -29.71
N SER A 213 -7.63 -27.09 -29.60
CA SER A 213 -7.12 -26.56 -28.33
C SER A 213 -7.26 -25.03 -28.31
N VAL A 214 -8.29 -24.55 -27.64
CA VAL A 214 -8.61 -23.13 -27.49
C VAL A 214 -8.16 -22.64 -26.11
N PRO A 215 -7.11 -21.80 -26.04
CA PRO A 215 -6.68 -21.20 -24.78
C PRO A 215 -7.63 -20.08 -24.36
N LEU A 216 -8.09 -20.14 -23.11
CA LEU A 216 -8.95 -19.16 -22.47
C LEU A 216 -8.33 -18.75 -21.14
N THR A 217 -8.39 -17.45 -20.85
CA THR A 217 -8.00 -16.89 -19.56
C THR A 217 -9.26 -16.53 -18.79
N VAL A 218 -9.52 -17.22 -17.68
CA VAL A 218 -10.60 -16.89 -16.75
C VAL A 218 -10.03 -16.05 -15.61
N TYR A 219 -10.45 -14.79 -15.54
CA TYR A 219 -10.04 -13.84 -14.53
C TYR A 219 -11.19 -13.56 -13.55
N ALA A 220 -10.94 -13.71 -12.26
CA ALA A 220 -11.91 -13.40 -11.22
C ALA A 220 -11.38 -12.33 -10.26
N LYS A 221 -12.21 -11.32 -9.97
CA LYS A 221 -11.98 -10.30 -8.95
C LYS A 221 -13.03 -10.45 -7.87
N VAL A 222 -12.62 -10.96 -6.72
CA VAL A 222 -13.54 -11.47 -5.69
C VAL A 222 -13.32 -10.71 -4.38
N PRO A 223 -14.26 -9.84 -3.97
CA PRO A 223 -14.21 -9.18 -2.67
C PRO A 223 -14.57 -10.17 -1.56
N VAL A 224 -13.69 -10.32 -0.56
CA VAL A 224 -13.88 -11.24 0.57
C VAL A 224 -13.63 -10.54 1.91
N LYS A 225 -14.28 -11.01 2.96
CA LYS A 225 -13.93 -10.71 4.35
C LYS A 225 -13.51 -12.00 5.07
N LEU A 226 -12.50 -11.91 5.91
CA LEU A 226 -12.03 -12.99 6.75
C LEU A 226 -12.69 -12.89 8.11
N LYS A 227 -13.38 -13.96 8.55
CA LYS A 227 -14.05 -14.00 9.85
C LYS A 227 -13.32 -14.95 10.80
N PHE A 228 -12.79 -14.37 11.88
CA PHE A 228 -12.09 -15.01 12.99
C PHE A 228 -13.02 -15.04 14.22
N SER A 229 -13.80 -16.12 14.37
CA SER A 229 -14.82 -16.21 15.43
C SER A 229 -15.76 -14.99 15.42
N PHE A 230 -15.52 -14.01 16.30
CA PHE A 230 -16.30 -12.78 16.47
C PHE A 230 -15.75 -11.56 15.73
N ILE A 231 -14.50 -11.61 15.26
CA ILE A 231 -13.83 -10.50 14.56
C ILE A 231 -13.94 -10.73 13.05
N THR A 232 -14.30 -9.68 12.30
CA THR A 232 -14.34 -9.71 10.83
C THR A 232 -13.37 -8.68 10.27
N SER A 233 -12.58 -9.07 9.27
CA SER A 233 -11.64 -8.16 8.60
C SER A 233 -12.36 -7.12 7.74
N TRP A 234 -11.60 -6.12 7.27
CA TRP A 234 -12.01 -5.29 6.14
C TRP A 234 -12.14 -6.13 4.85
N VAL A 235 -12.71 -5.53 3.81
CA VAL A 235 -12.84 -6.18 2.49
C VAL A 235 -11.47 -6.27 1.82
N ILE A 236 -11.05 -7.48 1.50
CA ILE A 236 -9.85 -7.77 0.73
C ILE A 236 -10.29 -8.25 -0.64
N THR A 237 -9.68 -7.75 -1.72
CA THR A 237 -9.99 -8.24 -3.06
C THR A 237 -9.00 -9.34 -3.45
N VAL A 238 -9.49 -10.56 -3.59
CA VAL A 238 -8.72 -11.68 -4.14
C VAL A 238 -8.80 -11.62 -5.66
N ARG A 239 -7.67 -11.76 -6.32
CA ARG A 239 -7.59 -11.85 -7.79
C ARG A 239 -7.12 -13.25 -8.16
N VAL A 240 -7.92 -13.94 -8.94
CA VAL A 240 -7.64 -15.30 -9.42
C VAL A 240 -7.54 -15.25 -10.93
N THR A 241 -6.58 -15.96 -11.48
CA THR A 241 -6.43 -16.11 -12.92
C THR A 241 -6.22 -17.57 -13.21
N CYS A 242 -7.05 -18.14 -14.06
CA CYS A 242 -6.98 -19.52 -14.49
C CYS A 242 -6.76 -19.56 -15.99
N ASP A 243 -5.62 -20.12 -16.39
CA ASP A 243 -5.31 -20.42 -17.78
C ASP A 243 -5.89 -21.80 -18.07
N VAL A 244 -6.80 -21.89 -19.04
CA VAL A 244 -7.53 -23.11 -19.37
C VAL A 244 -7.44 -23.35 -20.87
N ALA A 245 -7.19 -24.58 -21.28
CA ALA A 245 -7.35 -24.99 -22.67
C ALA A 245 -8.57 -25.90 -22.79
N VAL A 246 -9.46 -25.59 -23.73
CA VAL A 246 -10.65 -26.41 -24.04
C VAL A 246 -10.60 -26.95 -25.46
N THR A 247 -11.26 -28.07 -25.73
CA THR A 247 -11.25 -28.70 -27.06
C THR A 247 -11.98 -27.89 -28.14
N THR A 248 -13.15 -27.35 -27.80
CA THR A 248 -14.04 -26.64 -28.72
C THR A 248 -14.75 -25.49 -27.99
N LEU A 249 -15.35 -24.56 -28.74
CA LEU A 249 -16.17 -23.46 -28.19
C LEU A 249 -17.66 -23.78 -28.25
N THR A 250 -18.02 -25.02 -27.96
CA THR A 250 -19.39 -25.53 -27.99
C THR A 250 -19.73 -26.26 -26.69
N SER A 251 -20.98 -26.70 -26.54
CA SER A 251 -21.43 -27.41 -25.33
C SER A 251 -20.70 -28.75 -25.09
N LYS A 252 -19.97 -29.25 -26.08
CA LYS A 252 -19.14 -30.46 -26.01
C LYS A 252 -17.70 -30.18 -25.58
N ALA A 253 -17.39 -28.94 -25.18
CA ALA A 253 -16.06 -28.54 -24.73
C ALA A 253 -15.57 -29.45 -23.59
N ALA A 254 -14.36 -29.99 -23.73
CA ALA A 254 -13.67 -30.71 -22.68
C ALA A 254 -12.44 -29.91 -22.25
N ILE A 255 -12.17 -29.87 -20.93
CA ILE A 255 -10.99 -29.20 -20.39
C ILE A 255 -9.77 -30.08 -20.63
N LEU A 256 -8.83 -29.60 -21.43
CA LEU A 256 -7.55 -30.26 -21.73
C LEU A 256 -6.51 -29.99 -20.65
N SER A 257 -6.42 -28.74 -20.21
CA SER A 257 -5.51 -28.32 -19.15
C SER A 257 -6.09 -27.16 -18.38
N LYS A 258 -5.68 -27.03 -17.12
CA LYS A 258 -6.09 -25.92 -16.24
C LYS A 258 -4.98 -25.58 -15.25
N LYS A 259 -4.67 -24.30 -15.12
CA LYS A 259 -3.73 -23.80 -14.13
C LYS A 259 -4.25 -22.51 -13.53
N CYS A 260 -4.56 -22.54 -12.24
CA CYS A 260 -5.06 -21.37 -11.51
C CYS A 260 -3.97 -20.79 -10.62
N HIS A 261 -3.81 -19.48 -10.65
CA HIS A 261 -2.92 -18.73 -9.78
C HIS A 261 -3.67 -17.58 -9.10
N ILE A 262 -3.30 -17.32 -7.84
CA ILE A 262 -3.88 -16.24 -7.05
C ILE A 262 -2.85 -15.13 -7.00
N LYS A 263 -3.21 -13.95 -7.51
CA LYS A 263 -2.36 -12.78 -7.42
C LYS A 263 -2.56 -12.12 -6.06
N THR A 264 -1.68 -12.41 -5.13
CA THR A 264 -1.71 -11.86 -3.78
C THR A 264 -0.89 -10.57 -3.74
N HIS A 265 -1.55 -9.45 -3.48
CA HIS A 265 -0.87 -8.20 -3.14
C HIS A 265 -0.82 -8.19 -1.59
N TYR A 266 0.26 -8.71 -1.02
CA TYR A 266 0.70 -8.48 0.38
C TYR A 266 -0.05 -9.10 1.58
N LEU A 267 -0.92 -10.11 1.43
CA LEU A 267 -1.65 -10.66 2.59
C LEU A 267 -1.69 -12.19 2.65
N TRP A 268 -0.51 -12.83 2.72
CA TRP A 268 -0.30 -14.14 3.36
C TRP A 268 1.07 -14.18 4.02
#